data_AF-A0A2N5G3A2-F1
#
_entry.id   AF-A0A2N5G3A2-F1
#
_cell.length_a   1.000
_cell.length_b   1.000
_cell.length_c   1.000
_cell.angle_alpha   90.00
_cell.angle_beta   90.00
_cell.angle_gamma   90.00
#
_symmetry.space_group_name_H-M   'P 1'
#
loop_
_entity.id
_entity.type
_entity.pdbx_description
1 polymer ?
#
loop_
_entity_poly.entity_id
_entity_poly.type
_entity_poly.pdbx_seq_one_letter_code
_entity_poly.pdbx_strand_id
1 'polypeptide(L)'
;MYDEVKKSIRILTLLIFALSLAASAYGIFSSSGSGPHQFTTWSGETIQLYGKGIYKNDSASGAEQEIAQDIVTLALGIPLLAISLYLTRRESIRGRLLLAGTLGYFLYTYASYSFLTTYNSCFLLYVILMSASFFAFLLKSDYSALSTERIEDFAKAMKAG
;
A
#
# COMPACT_ATOMS: atom_id res chain seq x y z
N MET A 1 -12.68 -17.30 -16.52
CA MET A 1 -11.51 -16.40 -16.56
C MET A 1 -11.77 -15.07 -15.85
N TYR A 2 -12.80 -14.30 -16.24
CA TYR A 2 -13.07 -12.97 -15.68
C TYR A 2 -13.41 -12.98 -14.16
N ASP A 3 -14.21 -13.95 -13.73
CA ASP A 3 -14.58 -14.11 -12.31
C ASP A 3 -13.39 -14.50 -11.42
N GLU A 4 -12.45 -15.30 -11.95
CA GLU A 4 -11.22 -15.67 -11.24
C GLU A 4 -10.33 -14.45 -11.01
N VAL A 5 -10.18 -13.57 -12.00
CA VAL A 5 -9.43 -12.31 -11.85
C VAL A 5 -10.09 -11.41 -10.80
N LYS A 6 -11.42 -11.24 -10.85
CA LYS A 6 -12.17 -10.45 -9.85
C LYS A 6 -12.00 -11.03 -8.43
N LYS A 7 -12.02 -12.35 -8.30
CA LYS A 7 -11.77 -13.06 -7.04
C LYS A 7 -10.35 -12.83 -6.52
N SER A 8 -9.34 -12.95 -7.38
CA SER A 8 -7.93 -12.70 -7.03
C SER A 8 -7.70 -11.26 -6.57
N ILE A 9 -8.21 -10.26 -7.29
CA ILE A 9 -8.13 -8.84 -6.89
C ILE A 9 -8.74 -8.66 -5.50
N ARG A 10 -9.91 -9.26 -5.24
CA ARG A 10 -10.58 -9.15 -3.94
C ARG A 10 -9.75 -9.78 -2.82
N ILE A 11 -9.19 -10.97 -3.04
CA ILE A 11 -8.35 -11.66 -2.05
C ILE A 11 -7.09 -10.83 -1.74
N LEU A 12 -6.39 -10.36 -2.78
CA LEU A 12 -5.22 -9.51 -2.61
C LEU A 12 -5.55 -8.21 -1.87
N THR A 13 -6.66 -7.55 -2.22
CA THR A 13 -7.10 -6.32 -1.52
C THR A 13 -7.39 -6.58 -0.04
N LEU A 14 -8.04 -7.69 0.30
CA LEU A 14 -8.30 -8.06 1.70
C LEU A 14 -7.01 -8.40 2.46
N LEU A 15 -6.06 -9.06 1.79
CA LEU A 15 -4.74 -9.32 2.35
C LEU A 15 -3.97 -8.02 2.61
N ILE A 16 -3.97 -7.08 1.65
CA ILE A 16 -3.38 -5.74 1.81
C ILE A 16 -4.04 -5.01 2.97
N PHE A 17 -5.37 -5.03 3.06
CA PHE A 17 -6.11 -4.41 4.16
C PHE A 17 -5.66 -4.95 5.53
N ALA A 18 -5.63 -6.27 5.70
CA ALA A 18 -5.29 -6.88 6.99
C ALA A 18 -3.81 -6.64 7.36
N LEU A 19 -2.89 -6.83 6.41
CA LEU A 19 -1.47 -6.66 6.66
C LEU A 19 -1.07 -5.19 6.87
N SER A 20 -1.66 -4.26 6.12
CA SER A 20 -1.38 -2.83 6.28
C SER A 20 -1.89 -2.30 7.62
N LEU A 21 -3.04 -2.80 8.09
CA LEU A 21 -3.55 -2.51 9.42
C LEU A 21 -2.58 -2.98 10.50
N ALA A 22 -2.10 -4.21 10.40
CA ALA A 22 -1.14 -4.76 11.37
C ALA A 22 0.19 -4.01 11.34
N ALA A 23 0.73 -3.71 10.15
CA ALA A 23 1.99 -3.00 9.98
C ALA A 23 1.94 -1.58 10.54
N SER A 24 0.93 -0.79 10.13
CA SER A 24 0.79 0.60 10.58
C SER A 24 0.48 0.70 12.07
N ALA A 25 -0.38 -0.17 12.61
CA ALA A 25 -0.60 -0.22 14.05
C ALA A 25 0.68 -0.55 14.81
N TYR A 26 1.44 -1.54 14.34
CA TYR A 26 2.68 -1.92 15.00
C TYR A 26 3.77 -0.84 14.89
N GLY A 27 3.86 -0.12 13.77
CA GLY A 27 4.80 1.00 13.62
C GLY A 27 4.49 2.18 14.53
N ILE A 28 3.21 2.52 14.71
CA ILE A 28 2.79 3.61 15.60
C ILE A 28 2.95 3.25 17.08
N PHE A 29 2.53 2.04 17.48
CA PHE A 29 2.46 1.66 18.90
C PHE A 29 3.73 1.01 19.44
N SER A 30 4.70 0.65 18.59
CA SER A 30 5.97 0.11 19.06
C SER A 30 6.82 1.21 19.69
N SER A 31 7.05 1.11 21.00
CA SER A 31 7.81 2.11 21.78
C SER A 31 9.07 1.55 22.46
N SER A 32 9.45 0.31 22.16
CA SER A 32 10.60 -0.35 22.78
C SER A 32 11.93 0.32 22.41
N GLY A 33 12.78 0.66 23.39
CA GLY A 33 14.11 1.20 23.12
C GLY A 33 14.64 2.11 24.24
N SER A 34 15.93 2.45 24.15
CA SER A 34 16.65 3.30 25.10
C SER A 34 16.46 4.80 24.83
N GLY A 35 15.83 5.17 23.71
CA GLY A 35 15.60 6.57 23.31
C GLY A 35 16.64 7.13 22.33
N PRO A 36 16.46 8.39 21.91
CA PRO A 36 17.30 9.01 20.89
C PRO A 36 18.77 9.05 21.31
N HIS A 37 19.67 8.66 20.42
CA HIS A 37 21.11 8.68 20.65
C HIS A 37 21.86 9.04 19.37
N GLN A 38 23.08 9.55 19.53
CA GLN A 38 23.91 9.97 18.39
C GLN A 38 24.68 8.79 17.84
N PHE A 39 24.79 8.73 16.52
CA PHE A 39 25.57 7.74 15.79
C PHE A 39 26.41 8.42 14.73
N THR A 40 27.70 8.13 14.69
CA THR A 40 28.60 8.64 13.66
C THR A 40 28.62 7.66 12.50
N THR A 41 28.25 8.14 11.30
CA THR A 41 28.29 7.35 10.08
C THR A 41 29.73 7.07 9.65
N TRP A 42 29.90 6.13 8.74
CA TRP A 42 31.22 5.84 8.14
C TRP A 42 31.81 7.04 7.40
N SER A 43 30.97 8.00 6.99
CA SER A 43 31.36 9.25 6.34
C SER A 43 31.79 10.34 7.34
N GLY A 44 31.74 10.06 8.65
CA GLY A 44 32.10 11.01 9.71
C GLY A 44 30.99 11.95 10.14
N GLU A 45 29.78 11.84 9.58
CA GLU A 45 28.64 12.66 9.97
C GLU A 45 27.97 12.10 11.23
N THR A 46 27.62 12.99 12.16
CA THR A 46 26.89 12.60 13.37
C THR A 46 25.40 12.80 13.14
N ILE A 47 24.65 11.71 13.08
CA ILE A 47 23.20 11.72 12.95
C ILE A 47 22.54 11.31 14.26
N GLN A 48 21.36 11.87 14.54
CA GLN A 48 20.55 11.45 15.67
C GLN A 48 19.64 10.30 15.23
N LEU A 49 19.77 9.14 15.86
CA LEU A 49 18.87 8.01 15.68
C LEU A 49 17.64 8.18 16.56
N TYR A 50 16.48 7.71 16.08
CA TYR A 50 15.22 7.79 16.82
C TYR A 50 15.23 6.95 18.09
N GLY A 51 15.85 5.76 18.05
CA GLY A 51 16.15 4.93 19.21
C GLY A 51 14.93 4.32 19.93
N LYS A 52 13.74 4.35 19.31
CA LYS A 52 12.51 3.76 19.83
C LYS A 52 11.74 2.98 18.76
N GLY A 53 11.04 1.95 19.20
CA GLY A 53 10.12 1.18 18.38
C GLY A 53 10.79 0.38 17.27
N ILE A 54 10.03 0.13 16.20
CA ILE A 54 10.55 -0.55 15.01
C ILE A 54 11.51 0.33 14.20
N TYR A 55 11.35 1.65 14.29
CA TYR A 55 12.13 2.68 13.61
C TYR A 55 13.37 3.13 14.39
N LYS A 56 13.77 2.37 15.42
CA LYS A 56 14.85 2.73 16.33
C LYS A 56 16.20 2.95 15.64
N ASN A 57 16.42 2.31 14.50
CA ASN A 57 17.66 2.36 13.73
C ASN A 57 17.62 3.44 12.64
N ASP A 58 16.48 4.08 12.42
CA ASP A 58 16.34 5.17 11.47
C ASP A 58 16.78 6.49 12.10
N SER A 59 17.15 7.44 11.24
CA SER A 59 17.35 8.83 11.67
C SER A 59 16.06 9.38 12.30
N ALA A 60 16.20 10.29 13.25
CA ALA A 60 15.03 10.86 13.95
C ALA A 60 14.00 11.44 12.97
N SER A 61 14.45 12.18 11.95
CA SER A 61 13.58 12.73 10.91
C SER A 61 12.96 11.65 10.01
N GLY A 62 13.70 10.60 9.67
CA GLY A 62 13.18 9.47 8.89
C GLY A 62 12.08 8.72 9.65
N ALA A 63 12.34 8.38 10.92
CA ALA A 63 11.37 7.70 11.77
C ALA A 63 10.09 8.54 11.96
N GLU A 64 10.20 9.86 12.12
CA GLU A 64 9.04 10.75 12.21
C GLU A 64 8.19 10.75 10.92
N GLN A 65 8.84 10.73 9.75
CA GLN A 65 8.15 10.62 8.46
C GLN A 65 7.42 9.30 8.31
N GLU A 66 8.05 8.20 8.70
CA GLU A 66 7.47 6.86 8.63
C GLU A 66 6.28 6.71 9.60
N ILE A 67 6.41 7.20 10.84
CA ILE A 67 5.30 7.22 11.80
C ILE A 67 4.14 8.08 11.27
N ALA A 68 4.43 9.25 10.69
CA ALA A 68 3.40 10.08 10.07
C ALA A 68 2.71 9.35 8.90
N GLN A 69 3.47 8.65 8.08
CA GLN A 69 2.95 7.85 6.96
C GLN A 69 2.10 6.68 7.44
N ASP A 70 2.45 6.03 8.54
CA ASP A 70 1.64 4.98 9.17
C ASP A 70 0.31 5.54 9.70
N ILE A 71 0.32 6.72 10.33
CA ILE A 71 -0.90 7.40 10.78
C ILE A 71 -1.80 7.72 9.59
N VAL A 72 -1.25 8.26 8.50
CA VAL A 72 -2.00 8.55 7.26
C VAL A 72 -2.55 7.25 6.66
N THR A 73 -1.77 6.18 6.65
CA THR A 73 -2.22 4.87 6.16
C THR A 73 -3.38 4.33 6.99
N LEU A 74 -3.30 4.43 8.32
CA LEU A 74 -4.33 3.96 9.24
C LEU A 74 -5.61 4.80 9.16
N ALA A 75 -5.47 6.13 9.14
CA ALA A 75 -6.59 7.08 9.20
C ALA A 75 -7.26 7.32 7.84
N LEU A 76 -6.52 7.24 6.74
CA LEU A 76 -7.02 7.54 5.39
C LEU A 76 -6.87 6.36 4.43
N GLY A 77 -5.69 5.75 4.34
CA GLY A 77 -5.42 4.67 3.38
C GLY A 77 -6.34 3.47 3.54
N ILE A 78 -6.47 2.95 4.77
CA ILE A 78 -7.28 1.78 5.10
C ILE A 78 -8.79 2.06 4.92
N PRO A 79 -9.35 3.17 5.44
CA PRO A 79 -10.74 3.54 5.15
C PRO A 79 -11.01 3.71 3.66
N LEU A 80 -10.09 4.34 2.92
CA LEU A 80 -10.22 4.52 1.48
C LEU A 80 -10.20 3.18 0.73
N LEU A 81 -9.40 2.21 1.17
CA LEU A 81 -9.37 0.86 0.60
C LEU A 81 -10.70 0.13 0.83
N ALA A 82 -11.29 0.25 2.03
CA ALA A 82 -12.60 -0.33 2.33
C ALA A 82 -13.73 0.31 1.49
N ILE A 83 -13.75 1.65 1.40
CA ILE A 83 -14.75 2.40 0.62
C ILE A 83 -14.61 2.07 -0.87
N SER A 84 -13.39 2.09 -1.41
CA SER A 84 -13.15 1.80 -2.84
C SER A 84 -13.51 0.36 -3.21
N LEU A 85 -13.21 -0.61 -2.34
CA LEU A 85 -13.63 -2.00 -2.52
C LEU A 85 -15.16 -2.14 -2.50
N TYR A 86 -15.85 -1.42 -1.60
CA TYR A 86 -17.32 -1.41 -1.55
C TYR A 86 -17.95 -0.79 -2.80
N LEU A 87 -17.45 0.36 -3.25
CA LEU A 87 -17.96 1.05 -4.44
C LEU A 87 -17.72 0.26 -5.73
N THR A 88 -16.61 -0.48 -5.80
CA THR A 88 -16.31 -1.36 -6.95
C THR A 88 -17.33 -2.50 -7.08
N ARG A 89 -17.95 -2.96 -5.97
CA ARG A 89 -19.03 -3.96 -6.02
C ARG A 89 -20.30 -3.45 -6.68
N ARG A 90 -20.52 -2.13 -6.69
CA ARG A 90 -21.66 -1.49 -7.35
C ARG A 90 -21.41 -1.20 -8.83
N GLU A 91 -20.37 -1.80 -9.42
CA GLU A 91 -19.96 -1.63 -10.83
C GLU A 91 -19.73 -0.16 -11.24
N SER A 92 -19.47 0.72 -10.26
CA SER A 92 -19.23 2.15 -10.50
C SER A 92 -17.85 2.38 -11.10
N ILE A 93 -17.79 3.13 -12.21
CA ILE A 93 -16.52 3.57 -12.84
C ILE A 93 -15.66 4.35 -11.85
N ARG A 94 -16.27 5.25 -11.06
CA ARG A 94 -15.58 6.02 -10.03
C ARG A 94 -14.98 5.11 -8.95
N GLY A 95 -15.71 4.08 -8.53
CA GLY A 95 -15.22 3.08 -7.58
C GLY A 95 -14.02 2.30 -8.10
N ARG A 96 -14.06 1.89 -9.38
CA ARG A 96 -12.95 1.18 -10.04
C ARG A 96 -11.68 2.03 -10.14
N LEU A 97 -11.81 3.32 -10.46
CA LEU A 97 -10.69 4.26 -10.50
C LEU A 97 -10.14 4.53 -9.09
N LEU A 98 -11.04 4.73 -8.12
CA LEU A 98 -10.65 4.95 -6.72
C LEU A 98 -9.87 3.75 -6.17
N LEU A 99 -10.31 2.52 -6.46
CA LEU A 99 -9.60 1.31 -6.04
C LEU A 99 -8.22 1.21 -6.68
N ALA A 100 -8.10 1.50 -7.99
CA ALA A 100 -6.79 1.51 -8.66
C ALA A 100 -5.84 2.55 -8.05
N GLY A 101 -6.31 3.77 -7.81
CA GLY A 101 -5.52 4.82 -7.15
C GLY A 101 -5.11 4.45 -5.73
N THR A 102 -6.01 3.82 -4.96
CA THR A 102 -5.73 3.38 -3.58
C THR A 102 -4.68 2.25 -3.58
N LEU A 103 -4.78 1.29 -4.49
CA LEU A 103 -3.76 0.24 -4.65
C LEU A 103 -2.40 0.84 -5.06
N GLY A 104 -2.40 1.88 -5.90
CA GLY A 104 -1.19 2.63 -6.25
C GLY A 104 -0.56 3.34 -5.04
N TYR A 105 -1.36 3.94 -4.16
CA TYR A 105 -0.90 4.53 -2.90
C TYR A 105 -0.20 3.49 -2.00
N PHE A 106 -0.81 2.32 -1.83
CA PHE A 106 -0.24 1.25 -1.03
C PHE A 106 1.04 0.66 -1.64
N LEU A 107 1.06 0.51 -2.97
CA LEU A 107 2.25 0.11 -3.71
C LEU A 107 3.39 1.09 -3.48
N TYR A 108 3.14 2.39 -3.62
CA TYR A 108 4.15 3.43 -3.38
C TYR A 108 4.66 3.39 -1.93
N THR A 109 3.75 3.40 -0.96
CA THR A 109 4.08 3.41 0.47
C THR A 109 4.97 2.22 0.85
N TYR A 110 4.57 1.01 0.46
CA TYR A 110 5.31 -0.19 0.85
C TYR A 110 6.53 -0.47 -0.03
N ALA A 111 6.61 0.08 -1.24
CA ALA A 111 7.85 0.15 -1.99
C ALA A 111 8.86 1.05 -1.29
N SER A 112 8.46 2.25 -0.88
CA SER A 112 9.30 3.15 -0.08
C SER A 112 9.79 2.45 1.19
N TYR A 113 8.93 1.74 1.93
CA TYR A 113 9.37 1.04 3.14
C TYR A 113 10.30 -0.14 2.84
N SER A 114 10.16 -0.79 1.69
CA SER A 114 11.03 -1.91 1.31
C SER A 114 12.42 -1.44 0.87
N PHE A 115 12.54 -0.23 0.32
CA PHE A 115 13.79 0.26 -0.28
C PHE A 115 14.48 1.38 0.49
N LEU A 116 13.76 2.18 1.28
CA LEU A 116 14.26 3.38 1.94
C LEU A 116 14.41 3.23 3.45
N THR A 117 13.52 2.46 4.09
CA THR A 117 13.55 2.25 5.54
C THR A 117 14.68 1.30 5.92
N THR A 118 15.33 1.59 7.05
CA THR A 118 16.36 0.69 7.60
C THR A 118 15.76 -0.67 7.94
N TYR A 119 16.52 -1.74 7.68
CA TYR A 119 16.06 -3.10 7.96
C TYR A 119 15.57 -3.24 9.42
N ASN A 120 14.33 -3.74 9.55
CA ASN A 120 13.67 -3.98 10.82
C ASN A 120 12.83 -5.26 10.76
N SER A 121 12.22 -5.63 11.89
CA SER A 121 11.46 -6.88 12.02
C SER A 121 10.25 -6.99 11.08
N CYS A 122 9.73 -5.87 10.56
CA CYS A 122 8.59 -5.82 9.65
C CYS A 122 8.99 -5.83 8.18
N PHE A 123 10.29 -5.87 7.85
CA PHE A 123 10.78 -5.83 6.47
C PHE A 123 10.09 -6.82 5.53
N LEU A 124 9.98 -8.10 5.93
CA LEU A 124 9.30 -9.11 5.11
C LEU A 124 7.82 -8.79 4.89
N LEU A 125 7.17 -8.17 5.87
CA LEU A 125 5.78 -7.76 5.78
C LEU A 125 5.63 -6.62 4.74
N TYR A 126 6.56 -5.66 4.72
CA TYR A 126 6.60 -4.60 3.71
C TYR A 126 6.77 -5.16 2.30
N VAL A 127 7.66 -6.15 2.11
CA VAL A 127 7.85 -6.80 0.82
C VAL A 127 6.59 -7.54 0.37
N ILE A 128 5.92 -8.27 1.26
CA ILE A 128 4.65 -8.96 0.96
C ILE A 128 3.58 -7.94 0.55
N LEU A 129 3.46 -6.84 1.29
CA LEU A 129 2.50 -5.77 1.00
C LEU A 129 2.80 -5.07 -0.33
N MET A 130 4.07 -4.79 -0.61
CA MET A 130 4.51 -4.21 -1.89
C MET A 130 4.15 -5.15 -3.04
N SER A 131 4.53 -6.43 -2.96
CA SER A 131 4.23 -7.41 -4.00
C SER A 131 2.73 -7.61 -4.19
N ALA A 132 1.97 -7.76 -3.10
CA ALA A 132 0.52 -7.91 -3.16
C ALA A 132 -0.15 -6.68 -3.80
N SER A 133 0.29 -5.48 -3.43
CA SER A 133 -0.22 -4.22 -4.00
C SER A 133 0.14 -4.08 -5.47
N PHE A 134 1.36 -4.48 -5.87
CA PHE A 134 1.80 -4.48 -7.26
C PHE A 134 0.93 -5.38 -8.13
N PHE A 135 0.76 -6.64 -7.74
CA PHE A 135 -0.07 -7.58 -8.50
C PHE A 135 -1.55 -7.20 -8.50
N ALA A 136 -2.08 -6.70 -7.38
CA ALA A 136 -3.45 -6.22 -7.32
C ALA A 136 -3.66 -5.02 -8.25
N PHE A 137 -2.72 -4.08 -8.28
CA PHE A 137 -2.76 -2.90 -9.14
C PHE A 137 -2.70 -3.27 -10.62
N LEU A 138 -1.77 -4.14 -11.02
CA LEU A 138 -1.66 -4.61 -12.40
C LEU A 138 -2.92 -5.33 -12.87
N LEU A 139 -3.36 -6.36 -12.11
CA LEU A 139 -4.57 -7.11 -12.44
C LEU A 139 -5.80 -6.20 -12.53
N LYS A 140 -5.90 -5.22 -11.63
CA LYS A 140 -7.01 -4.27 -11.62
C LYS A 140 -6.97 -3.34 -12.83
N SER A 141 -5.80 -2.93 -13.29
CA SER A 141 -5.60 -2.03 -14.43
C SER A 141 -5.94 -2.74 -15.74
N ASP A 142 -5.40 -3.95 -15.94
CA ASP A 142 -5.67 -4.80 -17.10
C ASP A 142 -7.15 -5.18 -17.21
N TYR A 143 -7.76 -5.58 -16.09
CA TYR A 143 -9.19 -5.91 -16.04
C TYR A 143 -10.08 -4.74 -16.48
N SER A 144 -9.73 -3.50 -16.11
CA SER A 144 -10.49 -2.33 -16.56
C SER A 144 -10.37 -2.08 -18.05
N ALA A 145 -9.17 -2.22 -18.62
CA ALA A 145 -8.95 -2.01 -20.06
C ALA A 145 -9.79 -2.98 -20.90
N LEU A 146 -9.70 -4.28 -20.59
CA LEU A 146 -10.48 -5.33 -21.26
C LEU A 146 -12.00 -5.12 -21.11
N SER A 147 -12.44 -4.54 -19.98
CA SER A 147 -13.85 -4.27 -19.75
C SER A 147 -14.40 -3.15 -20.64
N THR A 148 -13.58 -2.16 -20.95
CA THR A 148 -13.96 -0.99 -21.77
C THR A 148 -14.00 -1.37 -23.24
N GLU A 149 -12.96 -2.04 -23.74
CA GLU A 149 -12.85 -2.47 -25.14
C GLU A 149 -14.05 -3.34 -25.55
N ARG A 150 -14.44 -4.30 -24.69
CA ARG A 150 -15.63 -5.14 -24.93
C ARG A 150 -16.94 -4.36 -25.01
N ILE A 151 -17.08 -3.27 -24.25
CA ILE A 151 -18.28 -2.43 -24.30
C ILE A 151 -18.31 -1.66 -25.62
N GLU A 152 -17.16 -1.14 -26.06
CA GLU A 152 -17.03 -0.44 -27.33
C GLU A 152 -17.30 -1.35 -28.54
N ASP A 153 -16.76 -2.57 -28.53
CA ASP A 153 -17.01 -3.58 -29.57
C ASP A 153 -18.49 -3.94 -29.67
N PHE A 154 -19.16 -4.15 -28.53
CA PHE A 154 -20.59 -4.45 -28.50
C PHE A 154 -21.42 -3.26 -29.01
N ALA A 155 -21.08 -2.04 -28.61
CA ALA A 155 -21.75 -0.83 -29.09
C ALA A 155 -21.56 -0.62 -30.60
N LYS A 156 -20.39 -0.99 -31.14
CA LYS A 156 -20.09 -0.94 -32.57
C LYS A 156 -20.89 -1.99 -33.35
N ALA A 157 -21.00 -3.21 -32.84
CA ALA A 157 -21.80 -4.28 -33.44
C ALA A 157 -23.29 -3.91 -33.51
N MET A 158 -23.85 -3.31 -32.45
CA MET A 158 -25.24 -2.82 -32.41
C MET A 158 -25.55 -1.70 -33.40
N LYS A 159 -24.53 -0.93 -33.83
CA LYS A 159 -24.69 0.14 -34.83
C LYS A 159 -24.52 -0.35 -36.27
N ALA A 160 -23.98 -1.56 -36.46
CA ALA A 160 -23.63 -2.10 -37.78
C ALA A 160 -24.68 -3.06 -38.37
N GLY A 161 -25.72 -3.42 -37.60
CA GLY A 161 -26.89 -4.18 -38.05
C GLY A 161 -28.15 -3.34 -38.02
#